data_AF-A0AAU8YT16-F1
#
_entry.id   AF-A0AAU8YT16-F1
#
_cell.length_a   1.000
_cell.length_b   1.000
_cell.length_c   1.000
_cell.angle_alpha   90.00
_cell.angle_beta   90.00
_cell.angle_gamma   90.00
#
_symmetry.space_group_name_H-M   'P 1'
#
loop_
_entity.id
_entity.type
_entity.pdbx_description
1 polymer ?
#
loop_
_entity_poly.entity_id
_entity_poly.type
_entity_poly.pdbx_seq_one_letter_code
_entity_poly.pdbx_strand_id
1 'polypeptide(L)'
;MTKILYGNEVALKIKEDLKLRIDKLKEKNIIPKLAILRMGNKQDDIAYERSIIKSCEKLNIETKVEELKEDILEEDFLKLMERLNNEKDIHGILVFRPYPKHLNENIINSSISLNKDVDCMHPLNLERIFEGDLDGFMPCTPEAVIEMLKYYDIDLKGKNIVIINRSMVVGKPLSMMSLAHNATVTVCHSKTIDLQSITKKADIVVTAIGKAKLIKEEYFNEDSIVIDVSINVDENGKLCGDVDFENVKEKVGAITPVPKGVGSVTTTLLLKHIVEAAEKNS
;
A
#
# COMPACT_ATOMS: atom_id res chain seq x y z
N MET A 1 17.36 2.98 23.24
CA MET A 1 17.44 1.76 22.40
C MET A 1 16.27 1.83 21.45
N THR A 2 16.55 1.76 20.15
CA THR A 2 15.57 1.99 19.08
C THR A 2 14.66 0.79 18.89
N LYS A 3 13.35 1.02 18.79
CA LYS A 3 12.37 -0.02 18.49
C LYS A 3 12.30 -0.27 16.98
N ILE A 4 12.55 -1.51 16.54
CA ILE A 4 12.40 -1.89 15.13
C ILE A 4 10.96 -2.29 14.87
N LEU A 5 10.30 -1.61 13.92
CA LEU A 5 8.90 -1.80 13.59
C LEU A 5 8.77 -2.82 12.44
N TYR A 6 8.83 -4.11 12.79
CA TYR A 6 8.69 -5.22 11.86
C TYR A 6 7.26 -5.35 11.32
N GLY A 7 7.10 -5.28 10.00
CA GLY A 7 5.80 -5.45 9.34
C GLY A 7 5.35 -6.90 9.22
N ASN A 8 6.27 -7.87 9.31
CA ASN A 8 5.90 -9.30 9.26
C ASN A 8 5.04 -9.73 10.46
N GLU A 9 5.24 -9.13 11.64
CA GLU A 9 4.40 -9.42 12.82
C GLU A 9 2.97 -8.91 12.62
N VAL A 10 2.84 -7.68 12.11
CA VAL A 10 1.55 -7.07 11.74
C VAL A 10 0.83 -7.92 10.68
N ALA A 11 1.56 -8.30 9.63
CA ALA A 11 1.03 -9.14 8.56
C ALA A 11 0.59 -10.52 9.06
N LEU A 12 1.31 -11.13 10.00
CA LEU A 12 0.91 -12.40 10.61
C LEU A 12 -0.40 -12.24 11.37
N LYS A 13 -0.52 -11.18 12.19
CA LYS A 13 -1.73 -10.92 12.97
C LYS A 13 -2.97 -10.75 12.07
N ILE A 14 -2.84 -9.99 10.98
CA ILE A 14 -3.93 -9.81 10.01
C ILE A 14 -4.28 -11.15 9.35
N LYS A 15 -3.28 -11.96 8.95
CA LYS A 15 -3.54 -13.27 8.31
C LYS A 15 -4.26 -14.26 9.22
N GLU A 16 -4.01 -14.22 10.52
CA GLU A 16 -4.72 -15.06 11.49
C GLU A 16 -6.22 -14.72 11.53
N ASP A 17 -6.57 -13.43 11.54
CA ASP A 17 -7.95 -12.97 11.43
C ASP A 17 -8.60 -13.39 10.10
N LEU A 18 -7.88 -13.20 8.99
CA LEU A 18 -8.38 -13.54 7.66
C LEU A 18 -8.70 -15.03 7.51
N LYS A 19 -7.90 -15.92 8.09
CA LYS A 19 -8.19 -17.37 8.05
C LYS A 19 -9.57 -17.68 8.63
N LEU A 20 -9.89 -17.11 9.80
CA LEU A 20 -11.19 -17.32 10.46
C LEU A 20 -12.35 -16.80 9.61
N ARG A 21 -12.15 -15.68 8.92
CA ARG A 21 -13.17 -15.07 8.04
C ARG A 21 -13.36 -15.88 6.76
N ILE A 22 -12.29 -16.36 6.16
CA ILE A 22 -12.33 -17.22 4.97
C ILE A 22 -13.00 -18.56 5.27
N ASP A 23 -12.76 -19.14 6.45
CA ASP A 23 -13.44 -20.38 6.86
C ASP A 23 -14.97 -20.19 6.91
N LYS A 24 -15.45 -19.04 7.41
CA LYS A 24 -16.89 -18.69 7.40
C LYS A 24 -17.45 -18.49 5.99
N LEU A 25 -16.68 -17.89 5.08
CA LEU A 25 -17.09 -17.76 3.67
C LEU A 25 -17.19 -19.13 3.00
N LYS A 26 -16.26 -20.04 3.33
CA LYS A 26 -16.26 -21.41 2.81
C LYS A 26 -17.49 -22.20 3.25
N GLU A 27 -17.97 -22.02 4.48
CA GLU A 27 -19.25 -22.59 4.94
C GLU A 27 -20.45 -22.15 4.09
N LYS A 28 -20.38 -20.97 3.48
CA LYS A 28 -21.38 -20.44 2.54
C LYS A 28 -21.09 -20.82 1.07
N ASN A 29 -20.09 -21.66 0.80
CA ASN A 29 -19.59 -21.98 -0.54
C ASN A 29 -19.07 -20.76 -1.33
N ILE A 30 -18.52 -19.76 -0.63
CA ILE A 30 -17.93 -18.57 -1.24
C ILE A 30 -16.42 -18.65 -1.09
N ILE A 31 -15.72 -18.51 -2.22
CA ILE A 31 -14.26 -18.50 -2.27
C ILE A 31 -13.85 -17.10 -2.77
N PRO A 32 -13.16 -16.29 -1.96
CA PRO A 32 -12.66 -14.99 -2.41
C PRO A 32 -11.77 -15.15 -3.63
N LYS A 33 -11.85 -14.20 -4.57
CA LYS A 33 -11.14 -14.28 -5.85
C LYS A 33 -10.67 -12.92 -6.33
N LEU A 34 -9.40 -12.86 -6.71
CA LEU A 34 -8.73 -11.69 -7.25
C LEU A 34 -8.44 -11.86 -8.73
N ALA A 35 -8.84 -10.89 -9.56
CA ALA A 35 -8.31 -10.73 -10.90
C ALA A 35 -7.07 -9.82 -10.87
N ILE A 36 -5.97 -10.28 -11.48
CA ILE A 36 -4.71 -9.54 -11.60
C ILE A 36 -4.50 -9.24 -13.08
N LEU A 37 -4.41 -7.96 -13.43
CA LEU A 37 -4.13 -7.52 -14.80
C LEU A 37 -2.71 -6.97 -14.86
N ARG A 38 -1.89 -7.55 -15.75
CA ARG A 38 -0.50 -7.13 -16.00
C ARG A 38 -0.30 -6.83 -17.47
N MET A 39 0.27 -5.67 -17.78
CA MET A 39 0.55 -5.23 -19.15
C MET A 39 2.06 -5.35 -19.43
N GLY A 40 2.44 -6.22 -20.36
CA GLY A 40 3.85 -6.50 -20.67
C GLY A 40 4.52 -7.44 -19.66
N ASN A 41 5.84 -7.59 -19.78
CA ASN A 41 6.62 -8.67 -19.14
C ASN A 41 7.80 -8.14 -18.30
N LYS A 42 7.59 -7.05 -17.56
CA LYS A 42 8.61 -6.55 -16.62
C LYS A 42 8.86 -7.60 -15.53
N GLN A 43 10.12 -7.92 -15.28
CA GLN A 43 10.50 -8.98 -14.34
C GLN A 43 10.04 -8.68 -12.91
N ASP A 44 10.09 -7.40 -12.50
CA ASP A 44 9.65 -6.96 -11.17
C ASP A 44 8.14 -7.18 -10.98
N ASP A 45 7.33 -6.87 -12.01
CA ASP A 45 5.88 -7.10 -12.01
C ASP A 45 5.58 -8.61 -11.91
N ILE A 46 6.29 -9.45 -12.67
CA ILE A 46 6.12 -10.91 -12.61
C ILE A 46 6.50 -11.46 -11.21
N ALA A 47 7.58 -10.95 -10.63
CA ALA A 47 8.00 -11.35 -9.29
C ALA A 47 6.96 -10.93 -8.22
N TYR A 48 6.40 -9.73 -8.34
CA TYR A 48 5.35 -9.24 -7.46
C TYR A 48 4.04 -10.02 -7.62
N GLU A 49 3.61 -10.28 -8.85
CA GLU A 49 2.45 -11.13 -9.18
C GLU A 49 2.58 -12.52 -8.53
N ARG A 50 3.72 -13.19 -8.71
CA ARG A 50 3.99 -14.49 -8.07
C ARG A 50 3.91 -14.42 -6.54
N SER A 51 4.36 -13.32 -5.94
CA SER A 51 4.29 -13.11 -4.50
C SER A 51 2.84 -12.98 -4.01
N ILE A 52 1.99 -12.25 -4.76
CA ILE A 52 0.56 -12.11 -4.48
C ILE A 52 -0.13 -13.47 -4.62
N ILE A 53 0.05 -14.16 -5.74
CA ILE A 53 -0.56 -15.49 -5.99
C ILE A 53 -0.21 -16.46 -4.87
N LYS A 54 1.08 -16.57 -4.52
CA LYS A 54 1.53 -17.44 -3.41
C LYS A 54 0.91 -17.05 -2.06
N SER A 55 0.62 -15.77 -1.84
CA SER A 55 -0.02 -15.30 -0.62
C SER A 55 -1.52 -15.59 -0.61
N CYS A 56 -2.19 -15.47 -1.76
CA CYS A 56 -3.58 -15.88 -1.97
C CYS A 56 -3.76 -17.39 -1.75
N GLU A 57 -2.94 -18.22 -2.39
CA GLU A 57 -2.98 -19.69 -2.28
C GLU A 57 -2.88 -20.16 -0.82
N LYS A 58 -1.99 -19.55 -0.03
CA LYS A 58 -1.81 -19.87 1.40
C LYS A 58 -3.06 -19.61 2.26
N LEU A 59 -3.97 -18.76 1.79
CA LEU A 59 -5.21 -18.42 2.48
C LEU A 59 -6.45 -18.97 1.77
N ASN A 60 -6.30 -19.81 0.74
CA ASN A 60 -7.41 -20.28 -0.10
C ASN A 60 -8.19 -19.14 -0.80
N ILE A 61 -7.48 -18.11 -1.26
CA ILE A 61 -8.02 -17.08 -2.15
C ILE A 61 -7.66 -17.48 -3.58
N GLU A 62 -8.65 -17.51 -4.47
CA GLU A 62 -8.43 -17.78 -5.89
C GLU A 62 -7.84 -16.56 -6.62
N THR A 63 -7.07 -16.83 -7.67
CA THR A 63 -6.51 -15.78 -8.53
C THR A 63 -6.76 -16.08 -9.99
N LYS A 64 -7.08 -15.04 -10.77
CA LYS A 64 -7.17 -15.07 -12.23
C LYS A 64 -6.19 -14.03 -12.78
N VAL A 65 -5.21 -14.47 -13.56
CA VAL A 65 -4.22 -13.57 -14.18
C VAL A 65 -4.64 -13.29 -15.61
N GLU A 66 -4.70 -12.01 -15.97
CA GLU A 66 -4.92 -11.52 -17.33
C GLU A 66 -3.63 -10.87 -17.80
N GLU A 67 -2.84 -11.62 -18.58
CA GLU A 67 -1.61 -11.12 -19.19
C GLU A 67 -1.95 -10.38 -20.49
N LEU A 68 -1.72 -9.07 -20.48
CA LEU A 68 -2.04 -8.17 -21.59
C LEU A 68 -0.77 -7.75 -22.30
N LYS A 69 -0.89 -7.50 -23.60
CA LYS A 69 0.22 -6.92 -24.37
C LYS A 69 0.44 -5.48 -23.92
N GLU A 70 1.70 -5.04 -23.97
CA GLU A 70 2.06 -3.65 -23.64
C GLU A 70 1.42 -2.64 -24.60
N ASP A 71 1.09 -3.05 -25.83
CA ASP A 71 0.45 -2.25 -26.88
C ASP A 71 -1.08 -2.43 -26.96
N ILE A 72 -1.71 -2.99 -25.92
CA ILE A 72 -3.18 -3.16 -25.87
C ILE A 72 -3.89 -1.82 -26.14
N LEU A 73 -4.96 -1.88 -26.94
CA LEU A 73 -5.82 -0.72 -27.19
C LEU A 73 -6.69 -0.44 -25.98
N GLU A 74 -6.94 0.83 -25.70
CA GLU A 74 -7.79 1.26 -24.58
C GLU A 74 -9.20 0.64 -24.66
N GLU A 75 -9.79 0.55 -25.86
CA GLU A 75 -11.10 -0.08 -26.07
C GLU A 75 -11.11 -1.56 -25.68
N ASP A 76 -10.06 -2.31 -26.02
CA ASP A 76 -9.96 -3.73 -25.69
C ASP A 76 -9.76 -3.94 -24.19
N PHE A 77 -8.99 -3.05 -23.55
CA PHE A 77 -8.85 -3.04 -22.10
C PHE A 77 -10.20 -2.77 -21.41
N LEU A 78 -10.96 -1.79 -21.89
CA LEU A 78 -12.27 -1.45 -21.32
C LEU A 78 -13.28 -2.59 -21.45
N LYS A 79 -13.30 -3.30 -22.58
CA LYS A 79 -14.13 -4.51 -22.77
C LYS A 79 -13.75 -5.62 -21.77
N LEU A 80 -12.46 -5.83 -21.55
CA LEU A 80 -11.98 -6.77 -20.54
C LEU A 80 -12.43 -6.35 -19.14
N MET A 81 -12.26 -5.08 -18.80
CA MET A 81 -12.69 -4.55 -17.49
C MET A 81 -14.18 -4.68 -17.26
N GLU A 82 -15.01 -4.38 -18.26
CA GLU A 82 -16.46 -4.58 -18.20
C GLU A 82 -16.81 -6.05 -17.92
N ARG A 83 -16.14 -7.00 -18.60
CA ARG A 83 -16.30 -8.44 -18.33
C ARG A 83 -15.97 -8.77 -16.87
N LEU A 84 -14.79 -8.36 -16.38
CA LEU A 84 -14.34 -8.68 -15.02
C LEU A 84 -15.22 -8.02 -13.93
N ASN A 85 -15.75 -6.82 -14.19
CA ASN A 85 -16.71 -6.17 -13.30
C ASN A 85 -18.02 -6.96 -13.20
N ASN A 86 -18.48 -7.57 -14.29
CA ASN A 86 -19.73 -8.34 -14.33
C ASN A 86 -19.58 -9.81 -13.88
N GLU A 87 -18.36 -10.34 -13.81
CA GLU A 87 -18.07 -11.69 -13.29
C GLU A 87 -18.32 -11.75 -11.77
N LYS A 88 -19.42 -12.39 -11.35
CA LYS A 88 -19.86 -12.45 -9.94
C LYS A 88 -18.91 -13.22 -9.02
N ASP A 89 -18.11 -14.13 -9.58
CA ASP A 89 -17.11 -14.89 -8.83
C ASP A 89 -15.83 -14.09 -8.59
N ILE A 90 -15.63 -12.94 -9.24
CA ILE A 90 -14.50 -12.02 -8.98
C ILE A 90 -14.91 -10.99 -7.94
N HIS A 91 -14.14 -10.91 -6.86
CA HIS A 91 -14.39 -10.05 -5.71
C HIS A 91 -13.45 -8.83 -5.68
N GLY A 92 -12.24 -8.96 -6.23
CA GLY A 92 -11.29 -7.87 -6.35
C GLY A 92 -10.62 -7.83 -7.71
N ILE A 93 -10.25 -6.63 -8.16
CA ILE A 93 -9.47 -6.39 -9.37
C ILE A 93 -8.24 -5.56 -8.99
N LEU A 94 -7.07 -6.03 -9.41
CA LEU A 94 -5.79 -5.34 -9.27
C LEU A 94 -5.17 -5.13 -10.65
N VAL A 95 -4.93 -3.87 -11.02
CA VAL A 95 -4.23 -3.51 -12.26
C VAL A 95 -2.83 -3.04 -11.91
N PHE A 96 -1.82 -3.66 -12.51
CA PHE A 96 -0.43 -3.35 -12.23
C PHE A 96 -0.03 -2.01 -12.85
N ARG A 97 0.83 -1.27 -12.14
CA ARG A 97 1.33 0.04 -12.53
C ARG A 97 2.86 0.05 -12.60
N PRO A 98 3.47 0.94 -13.41
CA PRO A 98 2.83 2.00 -14.20
C PRO A 98 2.16 1.47 -15.47
N TYR A 99 1.08 2.12 -15.88
CA TYR A 99 0.42 1.82 -17.16
C TYR A 99 1.30 2.22 -18.35
N PRO A 100 1.17 1.56 -19.50
CA PRO A 100 1.73 2.02 -20.76
C PRO A 100 1.35 3.49 -21.04
N LYS A 101 2.29 4.27 -21.58
CA LYS A 101 2.14 5.73 -21.74
C LYS A 101 0.99 6.17 -22.65
N HIS A 102 0.53 5.29 -23.55
CA HIS A 102 -0.56 5.58 -24.47
C HIS A 102 -1.95 5.36 -23.85
N LEU A 103 -2.03 4.72 -22.67
CA LEU A 103 -3.29 4.53 -21.95
C LEU A 103 -3.55 5.71 -21.00
N ASN A 104 -4.80 6.12 -20.87
CA ASN A 104 -5.19 7.16 -19.94
C ASN A 104 -5.47 6.58 -18.55
N GLU A 105 -4.60 6.89 -17.57
CA GLU A 105 -4.72 6.41 -16.18
C GLU A 105 -6.10 6.69 -15.57
N ASN A 106 -6.72 7.85 -15.84
CA ASN A 106 -8.05 8.15 -15.29
C ASN A 106 -9.14 7.26 -15.89
N ILE A 107 -9.04 6.94 -17.20
CA ILE A 107 -9.99 6.04 -17.87
C ILE A 107 -9.85 4.62 -17.31
N ILE A 108 -8.62 4.13 -17.19
CA ILE A 108 -8.32 2.82 -16.62
C ILE A 108 -8.85 2.71 -15.18
N ASN A 109 -8.49 3.66 -14.31
CA ASN A 109 -8.88 3.64 -12.91
C ASN A 109 -10.41 3.77 -12.73
N SER A 110 -11.07 4.61 -13.54
CA SER A 110 -12.53 4.80 -13.48
C SER A 110 -13.32 3.62 -14.07
N SER A 111 -12.65 2.70 -14.78
CA SER A 111 -13.29 1.51 -15.34
C SER A 111 -13.43 0.37 -14.33
N ILE A 112 -12.75 0.43 -13.18
CA ILE A 112 -12.83 -0.60 -12.13
C ILE A 112 -14.09 -0.34 -11.30
N SER A 113 -14.94 -1.35 -11.09
CA SER A 113 -16.10 -1.19 -10.21
C SER A 113 -15.68 -0.83 -8.78
N LEU A 114 -16.38 0.12 -8.16
CA LEU A 114 -16.07 0.60 -6.79
C LEU A 114 -15.97 -0.52 -5.76
N ASN A 115 -16.84 -1.53 -5.88
CA ASN A 115 -16.90 -2.68 -4.98
C ASN A 115 -15.86 -3.77 -5.26
N LYS A 116 -15.08 -3.66 -6.35
CA LYS A 116 -13.97 -4.56 -6.71
C LYS A 116 -12.61 -3.85 -6.70
N ASP A 117 -12.58 -2.55 -6.46
CA ASP A 117 -11.37 -1.73 -6.41
C ASP A 117 -10.62 -1.91 -5.07
N VAL A 118 -10.05 -3.09 -4.90
CA VAL A 118 -9.39 -3.53 -3.64
C VAL A 118 -8.06 -2.82 -3.36
N ASP A 119 -7.58 -1.97 -4.26
CA ASP A 119 -6.40 -1.11 -4.05
C ASP A 119 -6.77 0.38 -4.00
N CYS A 120 -8.06 0.75 -4.05
CA CYS A 120 -8.56 2.12 -3.96
C CYS A 120 -7.96 3.06 -5.03
N MET A 121 -8.04 2.65 -6.30
CA MET A 121 -7.56 3.41 -7.45
C MET A 121 -8.65 4.25 -8.10
N HIS A 122 -9.91 3.86 -7.95
CA HIS A 122 -11.03 4.56 -8.55
C HIS A 122 -11.15 5.97 -7.93
N PRO A 123 -11.31 7.04 -8.74
CA PRO A 123 -11.38 8.40 -8.23
C PRO A 123 -12.43 8.61 -7.13
N LEU A 124 -13.62 8.01 -7.27
CA LEU A 124 -14.67 8.07 -6.24
C LEU A 124 -14.30 7.35 -4.92
N ASN A 125 -13.51 6.26 -4.95
CA ASN A 125 -13.03 5.66 -3.69
C ASN A 125 -11.98 6.58 -3.04
N LEU A 126 -11.11 7.21 -3.82
CA LEU A 126 -10.17 8.21 -3.32
C LEU A 126 -10.85 9.48 -2.81
N GLU A 127 -11.99 9.87 -3.38
CA GLU A 127 -12.83 10.98 -2.90
C GLU A 127 -13.31 10.71 -1.48
N ARG A 128 -13.79 9.49 -1.16
CA ARG A 128 -14.19 9.12 0.20
C ARG A 128 -13.04 9.30 1.21
N ILE A 129 -11.83 8.89 0.84
CA ILE A 129 -10.63 9.11 1.67
C ILE A 129 -10.38 10.60 1.91
N PHE A 130 -10.60 11.43 0.89
CA PHE A 130 -10.45 12.88 1.00
C PHE A 130 -11.53 13.53 1.88
N GLU A 131 -12.75 13.02 1.84
CA GLU A 131 -13.85 13.43 2.73
C GLU A 131 -13.64 12.96 4.19
N GLY A 132 -12.66 12.09 4.43
CA GLY A 132 -12.41 11.47 5.73
C GLY A 132 -13.29 10.26 6.01
N ASP A 133 -14.02 9.75 5.00
CA ASP A 133 -14.75 8.50 5.07
C ASP A 133 -13.79 7.32 4.82
N LEU A 134 -13.54 6.56 5.88
CA LEU A 134 -12.68 5.38 5.87
C LEU A 134 -13.49 4.06 5.92
N ASP A 135 -14.80 4.08 5.65
CA ASP A 135 -15.70 2.90 5.65
C ASP A 135 -15.67 2.13 4.30
N GLY A 136 -14.49 2.00 3.70
CA GLY A 136 -14.29 1.42 2.37
C GLY A 136 -12.89 0.88 2.16
N PHE A 137 -12.59 0.47 0.93
CA PHE A 137 -11.21 0.10 0.58
C PHE A 137 -10.34 1.35 0.60
N MET A 138 -9.24 1.27 1.34
CA MET A 138 -8.22 2.31 1.40
C MET A 138 -7.05 1.91 0.50
N PRO A 139 -6.20 2.85 0.06
CA PRO A 139 -5.00 2.47 -0.66
C PRO A 139 -4.09 1.63 0.26
N CYS A 140 -3.69 0.44 -0.18
CA CYS A 140 -3.10 -0.57 0.69
C CYS A 140 -1.82 -0.09 1.40
N THR A 141 -1.02 0.76 0.74
CA THR A 141 0.25 1.25 1.31
C THR A 141 0.04 2.31 2.40
N PRO A 142 -0.77 3.37 2.19
CA PRO A 142 -1.22 4.23 3.28
C PRO A 142 -1.83 3.50 4.46
N GLU A 143 -2.74 2.55 4.21
CA GLU A 143 -3.35 1.76 5.28
C GLU A 143 -2.31 0.89 6.00
N ALA A 144 -1.32 0.34 5.29
CA ALA A 144 -0.22 -0.41 5.91
C ALA A 144 0.55 0.43 6.94
N VAL A 145 0.79 1.72 6.65
CA VAL A 145 1.43 2.63 7.60
C VAL A 145 0.56 2.81 8.85
N ILE A 146 -0.75 3.06 8.69
CA ILE A 146 -1.68 3.24 9.80
C ILE A 146 -1.78 1.97 10.66
N GLU A 147 -1.92 0.80 10.03
CA GLU A 147 -2.00 -0.49 10.73
C GLU A 147 -0.71 -0.85 11.45
N MET A 148 0.46 -0.51 10.89
CA MET A 148 1.73 -0.67 11.59
C MET A 148 1.80 0.23 12.83
N LEU A 149 1.46 1.51 12.72
CA LEU A 149 1.46 2.43 13.86
C LEU A 149 0.51 1.94 14.96
N LYS A 150 -0.70 1.52 14.58
CA LYS A 150 -1.71 0.97 15.49
C LYS A 150 -1.23 -0.30 16.19
N TYR A 151 -0.65 -1.26 15.46
CA TYR A 151 -0.15 -2.51 16.05
C TYR A 151 0.95 -2.27 17.09
N TYR A 152 1.77 -1.23 16.89
CA TYR A 152 2.85 -0.89 17.80
C TYR A 152 2.46 0.10 18.91
N ASP A 153 1.16 0.35 19.09
CA ASP A 153 0.57 1.27 20.07
C ASP A 153 1.07 2.73 19.90
N ILE A 154 1.29 3.14 18.65
CA ILE A 154 1.69 4.51 18.30
C ILE A 154 0.44 5.27 17.88
N ASP A 155 -0.16 6.01 18.82
CA ASP A 155 -1.32 6.85 18.56
C ASP A 155 -0.95 8.09 17.71
N LEU A 156 -1.74 8.34 16.67
CA LEU A 156 -1.60 9.50 15.79
C LEU A 156 -2.23 10.77 16.38
N LYS A 157 -3.14 10.64 17.36
CA LYS A 157 -3.89 11.77 17.90
C LYS A 157 -2.95 12.84 18.48
N GLY A 158 -3.01 14.04 17.91
CA GLY A 158 -2.22 15.19 18.31
C GLY A 158 -0.73 15.12 17.93
N LYS A 159 -0.28 14.06 17.25
CA LYS A 159 1.10 13.93 16.78
C LYS A 159 1.35 14.75 15.53
N ASN A 160 2.56 15.29 15.39
CA ASN A 160 3.05 15.93 14.18
C ASN A 160 3.66 14.87 13.25
N ILE A 161 2.95 14.55 12.17
CA ILE A 161 3.41 13.62 11.13
C ILE A 161 3.85 14.37 9.88
N VAL A 162 5.07 14.10 9.43
CA VAL A 162 5.63 14.60 8.18
C VAL A 162 5.66 13.49 7.15
N ILE A 163 5.03 13.69 6.00
CA ILE A 163 4.96 12.72 4.90
C ILE A 163 5.78 13.25 3.72
N ILE A 164 6.87 12.58 3.37
CA ILE A 164 7.76 12.96 2.26
C ILE A 164 7.33 12.25 0.97
N ASN A 165 6.12 12.56 0.51
CA ASN A 165 5.56 12.13 -0.77
C ASN A 165 4.27 12.91 -1.04
N ARG A 166 3.94 13.17 -2.31
CA ARG A 166 2.66 13.83 -2.71
C ARG A 166 1.94 13.11 -3.85
N SER A 167 2.26 11.85 -4.07
CA SER A 167 1.60 11.02 -5.08
C SER A 167 0.17 10.69 -4.65
N MET A 168 -0.66 10.28 -5.61
CA MET A 168 -2.00 9.72 -5.36
C MET A 168 -1.95 8.30 -4.76
N VAL A 169 -0.78 7.66 -4.76
CA VAL A 169 -0.61 6.27 -4.31
C VAL A 169 -0.30 6.18 -2.82
N VAL A 170 0.52 7.11 -2.32
CA VAL A 170 1.00 7.08 -0.93
C VAL A 170 0.73 8.40 -0.23
N GLY A 171 1.37 9.49 -0.66
CA GLY A 171 1.46 10.71 0.13
C GLY A 171 0.14 11.40 0.42
N LYS A 172 -0.64 11.70 -0.64
CA LYS A 172 -1.94 12.36 -0.49
C LYS A 172 -2.95 11.53 0.30
N PRO A 173 -3.23 10.25 -0.04
CA PRO A 173 -4.16 9.45 0.75
C PRO A 173 -3.69 9.29 2.21
N LEU A 174 -2.40 9.01 2.44
CA LEU A 174 -1.87 8.90 3.81
C LEU A 174 -2.04 10.20 4.60
N SER A 175 -1.91 11.37 3.95
CA SER A 175 -2.14 12.66 4.63
C SER A 175 -3.58 12.83 5.10
N MET A 176 -4.55 12.42 4.28
CA MET A 176 -5.98 12.54 4.62
C MET A 176 -6.37 11.51 5.69
N MET A 177 -5.88 10.28 5.57
CA MET A 177 -6.05 9.25 6.60
C MET A 177 -5.43 9.68 7.94
N SER A 178 -4.24 10.28 7.92
CA SER A 178 -3.60 10.79 9.15
C SER A 178 -4.39 11.93 9.79
N LEU A 179 -4.97 12.83 8.98
CA LEU A 179 -5.89 13.87 9.48
C LEU A 179 -7.16 13.26 10.09
N ALA A 180 -7.75 12.24 9.47
CA ALA A 180 -8.91 11.52 10.02
C ALA A 180 -8.58 10.83 11.37
N HIS A 181 -7.32 10.46 11.57
CA HIS A 181 -6.79 9.98 12.86
C HIS A 181 -6.32 11.11 13.80
N ASN A 182 -6.69 12.37 13.56
CA ASN A 182 -6.41 13.55 14.38
C ASN A 182 -4.93 13.93 14.49
N ALA A 183 -4.09 13.57 13.52
CA ALA A 183 -2.72 14.04 13.46
C ALA A 183 -2.63 15.47 12.91
N THR A 184 -1.58 16.21 13.28
CA THR A 184 -1.14 17.41 12.56
C THR A 184 -0.26 16.96 11.41
N VAL A 185 -0.63 17.28 10.17
CA VAL A 185 0.03 16.72 8.98
C VAL A 185 0.80 17.78 8.19
N THR A 186 2.05 17.49 7.87
CA THR A 186 2.84 18.26 6.90
C THR A 186 3.24 17.36 5.72
N VAL A 187 2.91 17.79 4.50
CA VAL A 187 3.29 17.07 3.27
C VAL A 187 4.51 17.73 2.64
N CYS A 188 5.59 16.96 2.50
CA CYS A 188 6.83 17.38 1.86
C CYS A 188 7.03 16.71 0.50
N HIS A 189 7.85 17.33 -0.35
CA HIS A 189 8.16 16.84 -1.69
C HIS A 189 9.48 17.41 -2.21
N SER A 190 9.87 17.06 -3.43
CA SER A 190 11.12 17.50 -4.10
C SER A 190 11.31 19.02 -4.28
N LYS A 191 10.29 19.83 -3.94
CA LYS A 191 10.33 21.29 -4.00
C LYS A 191 10.22 21.94 -2.60
N THR A 192 10.20 21.14 -1.55
CA THR A 192 10.21 21.62 -0.17
C THR A 192 11.58 22.22 0.14
N ILE A 193 11.58 23.47 0.59
CA ILE A 193 12.79 24.14 1.07
C ILE A 193 13.05 23.68 2.50
N ASP A 194 14.31 23.37 2.80
CA ASP A 194 14.77 22.97 4.15
C ASP A 194 13.98 21.80 4.74
N LEU A 195 13.95 20.69 4.00
CA LEU A 195 13.30 19.45 4.42
C LEU A 195 13.79 18.96 5.79
N GLN A 196 15.09 19.13 6.08
CA GLN A 196 15.71 18.68 7.33
C GLN A 196 15.11 19.38 8.56
N SER A 197 14.91 20.71 8.52
CA SER A 197 14.34 21.41 9.68
C SER A 197 12.88 21.06 9.94
N ILE A 198 12.14 20.69 8.88
CA ILE A 198 10.75 20.24 8.97
C ILE A 198 10.69 18.84 9.60
N THR A 199 11.44 17.87 9.07
CA THR A 199 11.40 16.48 9.56
C THR A 199 11.96 16.35 10.97
N LYS A 200 12.96 17.15 11.37
CA LYS A 200 13.51 17.16 12.74
C LYS A 200 12.49 17.55 13.81
N LYS A 201 11.40 18.24 13.46
CA LYS A 201 10.34 18.67 14.40
C LYS A 201 9.16 17.71 14.44
N ALA A 202 9.19 16.64 13.65
CA ALA A 202 8.11 15.68 13.58
C ALA A 202 8.23 14.64 14.70
N ASP A 203 7.08 14.19 15.21
CA ASP A 203 7.00 12.96 16.00
C ASP A 203 7.18 11.75 15.09
N ILE A 204 6.56 11.79 13.90
CA ILE A 204 6.53 10.68 12.93
C ILE A 204 6.97 11.21 11.56
N VAL A 205 7.91 10.52 10.92
CA VAL A 205 8.33 10.81 9.55
C VAL A 205 8.06 9.59 8.68
N VAL A 206 7.23 9.78 7.64
CA VAL A 206 6.97 8.76 6.62
C VAL A 206 7.65 9.16 5.32
N THR A 207 8.53 8.31 4.79
CA THR A 207 9.22 8.55 3.51
C THR A 207 8.79 7.56 2.44
N ALA A 208 8.55 8.08 1.23
CA ALA A 208 8.23 7.29 0.04
C ALA A 208 8.75 8.01 -1.22
N ILE A 209 10.04 8.33 -1.23
CA ILE A 209 10.77 9.08 -2.28
C ILE A 209 11.19 8.15 -3.43
N GLY A 210 11.57 6.91 -3.11
CA GLY A 210 12.09 5.96 -4.10
C GLY A 210 13.55 6.23 -4.47
N LYS A 211 14.39 6.56 -3.47
CA LYS A 211 15.83 6.78 -3.65
C LYS A 211 16.62 6.18 -2.50
N ALA A 212 17.43 5.17 -2.81
CA ALA A 212 18.23 4.43 -1.83
C ALA A 212 19.04 5.36 -0.90
N LYS A 213 18.83 5.20 0.42
CA LYS A 213 19.65 5.80 1.50
C LYS A 213 19.82 7.34 1.41
N LEU A 214 18.86 8.03 0.81
CA LEU A 214 18.88 9.49 0.68
C LEU A 214 18.67 10.19 2.03
N ILE A 215 17.80 9.66 2.87
CA ILE A 215 17.40 10.26 4.15
C ILE A 215 18.32 9.72 5.26
N LYS A 216 19.07 10.62 5.88
CA LYS A 216 20.13 10.31 6.85
C LYS A 216 19.77 10.79 8.26
N GLU A 217 20.64 10.55 9.23
CA GLU A 217 20.44 10.88 10.65
C GLU A 217 20.13 12.36 10.91
N GLU A 218 20.61 13.28 10.06
CA GLU A 218 20.35 14.71 10.19
C GLU A 218 18.91 15.10 9.87
N TYR A 219 18.05 14.18 9.42
CA TYR A 219 16.62 14.46 9.22
C TYR A 219 15.78 14.23 10.47
N PHE A 220 16.35 13.64 11.52
CA PHE A 220 15.60 13.15 12.67
C PHE A 220 16.14 13.68 14.00
N ASN A 221 15.30 13.56 15.03
CA ASN A 221 15.66 13.70 16.44
C ASN A 221 15.63 12.31 17.12
N GLU A 222 15.95 12.27 18.41
CA GLU A 222 16.08 11.04 19.21
C GLU A 222 14.73 10.34 19.47
N ASP A 223 13.63 11.10 19.46
CA ASP A 223 12.27 10.60 19.70
C ASP A 223 11.53 10.26 18.40
N SER A 224 12.13 10.52 17.23
CA SER A 224 11.47 10.33 15.94
C SER A 224 11.04 8.88 15.71
N ILE A 225 9.86 8.71 15.15
CA ILE A 225 9.36 7.44 14.62
C ILE A 225 9.47 7.49 13.10
N VAL A 226 10.26 6.58 12.51
CA VAL A 226 10.57 6.59 11.08
C VAL A 226 9.88 5.43 10.36
N ILE A 227 9.01 5.75 9.41
CA ILE A 227 8.34 4.78 8.54
C ILE A 227 8.88 4.93 7.11
N ASP A 228 9.67 3.95 6.69
CA ASP A 228 10.25 3.86 5.35
C ASP A 228 9.39 2.93 4.48
N VAL A 229 8.67 3.55 3.54
CA VAL A 229 7.72 2.87 2.65
C VAL A 229 8.41 2.34 1.39
N SER A 230 9.53 2.94 1.01
CA SER A 230 10.16 2.68 -0.28
C SER A 230 10.94 1.37 -0.31
N ILE A 231 10.98 0.77 -1.49
CA ILE A 231 11.84 -0.37 -1.80
C ILE A 231 12.73 0.05 -2.96
N ASN A 232 14.04 0.07 -2.70
CA ASN A 232 15.10 0.43 -3.62
C ASN A 232 16.16 -0.68 -3.66
N VAL A 233 17.00 -0.67 -4.68
CA VAL A 233 18.21 -1.50 -4.78
C VAL A 233 19.42 -0.58 -4.62
N ASP A 234 20.33 -0.90 -3.70
CA ASP A 234 21.56 -0.13 -3.53
C ASP A 234 22.64 -0.51 -4.56
N GLU A 235 23.77 0.21 -4.52
CA GLU A 235 24.92 0.00 -5.40
C GLU A 235 25.52 -1.43 -5.34
N ASN A 236 25.21 -2.20 -4.29
CA ASN A 236 25.66 -3.58 -4.11
C ASN A 236 24.59 -4.61 -4.51
N GLY A 237 23.47 -4.17 -5.09
CA GLY A 237 22.36 -5.04 -5.46
C GLY A 237 21.47 -5.47 -4.28
N LYS A 238 21.62 -4.84 -3.10
CA LYS A 238 20.83 -5.18 -1.91
C LYS A 238 19.58 -4.32 -1.80
N LEU A 239 18.46 -4.93 -1.41
CA LEU A 239 17.24 -4.19 -1.10
C LEU A 239 17.44 -3.28 0.12
N CYS A 240 17.02 -2.03 -0.02
CA CYS A 240 17.04 -1.00 1.03
C CYS A 240 15.91 0.00 0.81
N GLY A 241 15.67 0.88 1.79
CA GLY A 241 14.65 1.91 1.69
C GLY A 241 15.22 3.27 1.31
N ASP A 242 14.46 4.33 1.56
CA ASP A 242 14.96 5.70 1.41
C ASP A 242 15.90 6.11 2.54
N VAL A 243 15.79 5.47 3.69
CA VAL A 243 16.53 5.81 4.91
C VAL A 243 17.83 5.02 4.98
N ASP A 244 18.90 5.69 5.40
CA ASP A 244 20.15 5.02 5.79
C ASP A 244 19.98 4.30 7.15
N PHE A 245 19.31 3.15 7.08
CA PHE A 245 18.82 2.41 8.24
C PHE A 245 19.88 2.13 9.29
N GLU A 246 21.09 1.74 8.89
CA GLU A 246 22.14 1.32 9.83
C GLU A 246 22.62 2.48 10.71
N ASN A 247 22.70 3.69 10.17
CA ASN A 247 23.10 4.87 10.93
C ASN A 247 21.90 5.47 11.69
N VAL A 248 20.73 5.56 11.04
CA VAL A 248 19.54 6.18 11.63
C VAL A 248 18.99 5.37 12.81
N LYS A 249 19.05 4.04 12.76
CA LYS A 249 18.56 3.18 13.85
C LYS A 249 19.32 3.40 15.16
N GLU A 250 20.52 3.98 15.16
CA GLU A 250 21.26 4.25 16.40
C GLU A 250 20.78 5.54 17.10
N LYS A 251 19.95 6.33 16.42
CA LYS A 251 19.52 7.65 16.88
C LYS A 251 18.04 7.73 17.27
N VAL A 252 17.15 7.17 16.46
CA VAL A 252 15.70 7.45 16.53
C VAL A 252 14.96 6.57 17.53
N GLY A 253 13.75 6.96 17.95
CA GLY A 253 12.96 6.19 18.91
C GLY A 253 12.43 4.88 18.31
N ALA A 254 11.98 4.92 17.05
CA ALA A 254 11.56 3.73 16.32
C ALA A 254 11.80 3.85 14.81
N ILE A 255 12.00 2.72 14.13
CA ILE A 255 12.22 2.69 12.68
C ILE A 255 11.73 1.39 12.04
N THR A 256 11.10 1.47 10.86
CA THR A 256 10.79 0.28 10.05
C THR A 256 12.02 -0.20 9.26
N PRO A 257 12.30 -1.50 9.19
CA PRO A 257 13.34 -2.03 8.33
C PRO A 257 12.85 -2.13 6.88
N VAL A 258 13.79 -2.05 5.93
CA VAL A 258 13.55 -2.41 4.53
C VAL A 258 14.60 -3.43 4.08
N PRO A 259 14.20 -4.64 3.65
CA PRO A 259 12.83 -5.16 3.57
C PRO A 259 12.24 -5.53 4.95
N LYS A 260 11.03 -6.10 4.97
CA LYS A 260 10.29 -6.60 6.15
C LYS A 260 9.54 -5.56 6.99
N GLY A 261 9.52 -4.29 6.56
CA GLY A 261 8.65 -3.24 7.09
C GLY A 261 7.32 -3.17 6.33
N VAL A 262 6.98 -1.96 5.85
CA VAL A 262 5.69 -1.60 5.25
C VAL A 262 5.24 -2.57 4.14
N GLY A 263 6.13 -2.92 3.21
CA GLY A 263 5.77 -3.79 2.07
C GLY A 263 5.25 -5.18 2.47
N SER A 264 5.59 -5.70 3.66
CA SER A 264 5.04 -6.99 4.14
C SER A 264 3.57 -6.88 4.53
N VAL A 265 3.14 -5.69 4.97
CA VAL A 265 1.76 -5.39 5.38
C VAL A 265 0.91 -5.04 4.17
N THR A 266 1.44 -4.28 3.20
CA THR A 266 0.73 -3.87 1.97
C THR A 266 0.07 -5.05 1.26
N THR A 267 0.83 -6.11 0.94
CA THR A 267 0.26 -7.29 0.28
C THR A 267 -0.79 -7.99 1.14
N THR A 268 -0.65 -7.96 2.46
CA THR A 268 -1.61 -8.60 3.36
C THR A 268 -2.93 -7.82 3.43
N LEU A 269 -2.88 -6.49 3.34
CA LEU A 269 -4.08 -5.64 3.28
C LEU A 269 -4.85 -5.81 1.96
N LEU A 270 -4.14 -6.00 0.85
CA LEU A 270 -4.80 -6.41 -0.40
C LEU A 270 -5.64 -7.69 -0.20
N LEU A 271 -5.10 -8.71 0.48
CA LEU A 271 -5.85 -9.94 0.80
C LEU A 271 -7.06 -9.67 1.70
N LYS A 272 -6.89 -8.78 2.69
CA LYS A 272 -7.99 -8.34 3.56
C LYS A 272 -9.12 -7.70 2.75
N HIS A 273 -8.81 -6.79 1.83
CA HIS A 273 -9.81 -6.15 0.98
C HIS A 273 -10.55 -7.13 0.08
N ILE A 274 -9.87 -8.15 -0.46
CA ILE A 274 -10.51 -9.20 -1.26
C ILE A 274 -11.50 -10.02 -0.43
N VAL A 275 -11.14 -10.36 0.81
CA VAL A 275 -12.02 -11.06 1.74
C VAL A 275 -13.22 -10.19 2.13
N GLU A 276 -13.00 -8.90 2.42
CA GLU A 276 -14.07 -7.93 2.69
C GLU A 276 -15.02 -7.76 1.51
N ALA A 277 -14.48 -7.71 0.29
CA ALA A 277 -15.29 -7.67 -0.93
C ALA A 277 -16.14 -8.94 -1.07
N ALA A 278 -15.58 -10.12 -0.77
CA ALA A 278 -16.32 -11.37 -0.79
C ALA A 278 -17.42 -11.43 0.26
N GLU A 279 -17.17 -10.94 1.48
CA GLU A 279 -18.17 -10.86 2.54
C GLU A 279 -19.33 -9.92 2.18
N LYS A 280 -19.05 -8.75 1.60
CA LYS A 280 -20.08 -7.77 1.20
C LYS A 280 -20.97 -8.25 0.06
N ASN A 281 -20.44 -9.13 -0.80
CA ASN A 281 -21.17 -9.71 -1.92
C ASN A 281 -21.70 -11.15 -1.62
N SER A 282 -21.65 -11.57 -0.34
CA SER A 282 -22.13 -12.89 0.15
C SER A 282 -23.58 -12.95 0.61
#